data_AF-A7IFR5-F1
#
_entry.id   AF-A7IFR5-F1
#
_cell.length_a   1.000
_cell.length_b   1.000
_cell.length_c   1.000
_cell.angle_alpha   90.00
_cell.angle_beta   90.00
_cell.angle_gamma   90.00
#
_symmetry.space_group_name_H-M   'P 1'
#
loop_
_entity.id
_entity.type
_entity.pdbx_description
1 polymer ?
#
loop_
_entity_poly.entity_id
_entity_poly.type
_entity_poly.pdbx_seq_one_letter_code
_entity_poly.pdbx_strand_id
1 'polypeptide(L)'
;MIATPAHEIPLDIRRKAVAVHEAGHALVALLHKRDVTGAALHPPHGLSGETRFAGAGELVLDLNARADRHFIEDAIVILLAGQIAEAHYWKQLAPLYIPRIDSHRTDDAEIHALRSHFALGPEQQAMFMGYCTDKASRIVLHPNAQAAIAEIATTLVDTLSIGRAALDEILARHEVAEGRLKFARHPWERRV
;
A
#
# COMPACT_ATOMS: atom_id res chain seq x y z
N MET A 1 -23.00 -8.67 -11.98
CA MET A 1 -21.79 -9.08 -12.74
C MET A 1 -21.28 -10.37 -12.16
N ILE A 2 -20.94 -11.35 -13.00
CA ILE A 2 -20.35 -12.62 -12.56
C ILE A 2 -18.83 -12.37 -12.43
N ALA A 3 -18.26 -12.66 -11.27
CA ALA A 3 -16.82 -12.55 -11.06
C ALA A 3 -16.10 -13.63 -11.88
N THR A 4 -14.98 -13.28 -12.51
CA THR A 4 -14.09 -14.22 -13.17
C THR A 4 -13.43 -15.13 -12.13
N PRO A 5 -13.61 -16.46 -12.20
CA PRO A 5 -12.90 -17.39 -11.34
C PRO A 5 -11.38 -17.24 -11.45
N ALA A 6 -10.67 -17.32 -10.33
CA ALA A 6 -9.22 -17.07 -10.30
C ALA A 6 -8.40 -18.01 -11.22
N HIS A 7 -8.87 -19.22 -11.48
CA HIS A 7 -8.20 -20.18 -12.37
C HIS A 7 -8.33 -19.83 -13.86
N GLU A 8 -9.28 -18.96 -14.23
CA GLU A 8 -9.45 -18.45 -15.60
C GLU A 8 -8.54 -17.24 -15.87
N ILE A 9 -7.96 -16.65 -14.83
CA ILE A 9 -7.01 -15.54 -14.95
C ILE A 9 -5.59 -16.12 -15.07
N PRO A 10 -4.83 -15.76 -16.12
CA PRO A 10 -3.45 -16.17 -16.30
C PRO A 10 -2.59 -15.95 -15.05
N LEU A 11 -1.67 -16.89 -14.79
CA LEU A 11 -0.87 -16.91 -13.56
C LEU A 11 0.03 -15.68 -13.45
N ASP A 12 0.62 -15.26 -14.55
CA ASP A 12 1.45 -14.06 -14.68
C ASP A 12 0.66 -12.78 -14.36
N ILE A 13 -0.59 -12.68 -14.81
CA ILE A 13 -1.48 -11.56 -14.48
C ILE A 13 -1.79 -11.51 -12.98
N ARG A 14 -2.11 -12.66 -12.38
CA ARG A 14 -2.36 -12.75 -10.93
C ARG A 14 -1.11 -12.45 -10.11
N ARG A 15 0.06 -12.97 -10.51
CA ARG A 15 1.35 -12.65 -9.88
C ARG A 15 1.65 -11.16 -9.97
N LYS A 16 1.42 -10.54 -11.14
CA LYS A 16 1.64 -9.11 -11.32
C LYS A 16 0.73 -8.27 -10.43
N ALA A 17 -0.52 -8.70 -10.19
CA ALA A 17 -1.41 -8.02 -9.24
C ALA A 17 -0.83 -8.01 -7.81
N VAL A 18 -0.32 -9.15 -7.34
CA VAL A 18 0.35 -9.25 -6.03
C VAL A 18 1.63 -8.40 -6.01
N ALA A 19 2.42 -8.41 -7.10
CA ALA A 19 3.61 -7.57 -7.20
C ALA A 19 3.29 -6.06 -7.14
N VAL A 20 2.18 -5.64 -7.75
CA VAL A 20 1.68 -4.26 -7.69
C VAL A 20 1.22 -3.90 -6.28
N HIS A 21 0.55 -4.84 -5.59
CA HIS A 21 0.14 -4.68 -4.19
C HIS A 21 1.36 -4.42 -3.28
N GLU A 22 2.38 -5.29 -3.33
CA GLU A 22 3.60 -5.11 -2.54
C GLU A 22 4.37 -3.84 -2.92
N ALA A 23 4.43 -3.51 -4.21
CA ALA A 23 5.05 -2.27 -4.66
C ALA A 23 4.35 -1.01 -4.10
N GLY A 24 3.01 -1.07 -3.95
CA GLY A 24 2.22 -0.01 -3.32
C GLY A 24 2.60 0.20 -1.86
N HIS A 25 2.69 -0.87 -1.07
CA HIS A 25 3.16 -0.80 0.32
C HIS A 25 4.59 -0.24 0.41
N ALA A 26 5.54 -0.85 -0.31
CA ALA A 26 6.95 -0.48 -0.23
C ALA A 26 7.19 0.99 -0.60
N LEU A 27 6.58 1.48 -1.69
CA LEU A 27 6.72 2.86 -2.11
C LEU A 27 6.21 3.84 -1.05
N VAL A 28 4.98 3.62 -0.56
CA VAL A 28 4.36 4.54 0.40
C VAL A 28 5.06 4.48 1.75
N ALA A 29 5.52 3.30 2.17
CA ALA A 29 6.32 3.14 3.37
C ALA A 29 7.65 3.91 3.32
N LEU A 30 8.35 3.89 2.19
CA LEU A 30 9.57 4.68 1.99
C LEU A 30 9.30 6.18 2.06
N LEU A 31 8.20 6.64 1.45
CA LEU A 31 7.81 8.07 1.52
C LEU A 31 7.49 8.50 2.95
N HIS A 32 6.89 7.62 3.75
CA HIS A 32 6.66 7.82 5.18
C HIS A 32 7.88 7.53 6.06
N LYS A 33 9.08 7.40 5.46
CA LYS A 33 10.36 7.18 6.16
C LYS A 33 10.34 5.96 7.07
N ARG A 34 9.62 4.92 6.69
CA ARG A 34 9.69 3.62 7.35
C ARG A 34 10.95 2.90 6.91
N ASP A 35 11.49 2.08 7.80
CA ASP A 35 12.71 1.31 7.54
C ASP A 35 12.44 0.09 6.65
N VAL A 36 11.99 0.32 5.43
CA VAL A 36 11.81 -0.72 4.43
C VAL A 36 13.17 -1.28 4.04
N THR A 37 13.32 -2.60 4.13
CA THR A 37 14.51 -3.34 3.69
C THR A 37 14.36 -3.95 2.30
N GLY A 38 13.12 -4.11 1.84
CA GLY A 38 12.80 -4.67 0.52
C GLY A 38 11.34 -5.11 0.41
N ALA A 39 11.02 -5.79 -0.67
CA ALA A 39 9.76 -6.51 -0.86
C ALA A 39 10.02 -7.85 -1.55
N ALA A 40 9.13 -8.82 -1.38
CA ALA A 40 9.26 -10.13 -2.00
C ALA A 40 7.91 -10.76 -2.34
N LEU A 41 7.94 -11.66 -3.31
CA LEU A 41 6.86 -12.58 -3.63
C LEU A 41 7.23 -13.97 -3.12
N HIS A 42 6.28 -14.65 -2.50
CA HIS A 42 6.52 -15.97 -1.95
C HIS A 42 6.50 -17.06 -3.04
N PRO A 43 7.51 -17.94 -3.08
CA PRO A 43 7.53 -19.08 -3.99
C PRO A 43 6.41 -20.09 -3.66
N PRO A 44 6.07 -20.99 -4.60
CA PRO A 44 6.68 -21.15 -5.93
C PRO A 44 6.09 -20.23 -7.01
N HIS A 45 4.92 -19.63 -6.75
CA HIS A 45 4.17 -18.96 -7.80
C HIS A 45 4.08 -17.43 -7.65
N GLY A 46 4.49 -16.85 -6.52
CA GLY A 46 4.37 -15.43 -6.27
C GLY A 46 2.91 -14.95 -6.18
N LEU A 47 2.02 -15.80 -5.66
CA LEU A 47 0.61 -15.49 -5.44
C LEU A 47 0.32 -14.92 -4.04
N SER A 48 1.38 -14.67 -3.28
CA SER A 48 1.41 -13.85 -2.07
C SER A 48 2.77 -13.16 -2.00
N GLY A 49 2.88 -12.13 -1.17
CA GLY A 49 4.10 -11.39 -0.99
C GLY A 49 4.20 -10.78 0.40
N GLU A 50 5.24 -10.01 0.60
CA GLU A 50 5.44 -9.18 1.78
C GLU A 50 6.32 -7.97 1.44
N THR A 51 6.02 -6.85 2.08
CA THR A 51 6.95 -5.73 2.23
C THR A 51 7.72 -5.91 3.53
N ARG A 52 9.05 -5.91 3.43
CA ARG A 52 9.94 -6.21 4.55
C ARG A 52 10.42 -4.93 5.20
N PHE A 53 10.33 -4.89 6.53
CA PHE A 53 10.79 -3.80 7.37
C PHE A 53 11.96 -4.26 8.23
N ALA A 54 12.88 -3.35 8.54
CA ALA A 54 13.87 -3.59 9.58
C ALA A 54 13.14 -3.84 10.90
N GLY A 55 13.63 -4.80 11.69
CA GLY A 55 12.92 -5.32 12.85
C GLY A 55 12.33 -4.23 13.74
N ALA A 56 11.02 -4.30 13.98
CA ALA A 56 10.36 -3.45 14.94
C ALA A 56 10.66 -4.01 16.34
N GLY A 57 11.34 -3.23 17.18
CA GLY A 57 11.24 -3.44 18.63
C GLY A 57 9.78 -3.30 19.07
N GLU A 58 9.43 -3.80 20.25
CA GLU A 58 8.11 -3.54 20.83
C GLU A 58 7.86 -2.02 20.89
N LEU A 59 6.91 -1.54 20.09
CA LEU A 59 6.50 -0.14 20.10
C LEU A 59 5.51 0.08 21.23
N VAL A 60 5.94 0.81 22.26
CA VAL A 60 5.05 1.34 23.28
C VAL A 60 4.46 2.65 22.76
N LEU A 61 3.19 2.62 22.37
CA LEU A 61 2.48 3.78 21.81
C LEU A 61 1.75 4.57 22.92
N ASP A 62 2.02 5.87 23.02
CA ASP A 62 1.22 6.86 23.75
C ASP A 62 0.32 7.63 22.78
N LEU A 63 -0.95 7.26 22.72
CA LEU A 63 -1.92 7.90 21.82
C LEU A 63 -2.21 9.37 22.15
N ASN A 64 -1.76 9.89 23.30
CA ASN A 64 -1.78 11.32 23.59
C ASN A 64 -0.67 12.05 22.85
N ALA A 65 0.43 11.37 22.53
CA ALA A 65 1.49 11.90 21.68
C ALA A 65 1.00 11.97 20.22
N ARG A 66 1.11 13.17 19.64
CA ARG A 66 0.78 13.38 18.22
C ARG A 66 1.61 12.50 17.29
N ALA A 67 2.87 12.26 17.65
CA ALA A 67 3.79 11.42 16.87
C ALA A 67 3.24 9.99 16.73
N ASP A 68 2.72 9.41 17.80
CA ASP A 68 2.23 8.03 17.79
C ASP A 68 0.90 7.90 17.06
N ARG A 69 0.04 8.94 17.13
CA ARG A 69 -1.16 9.01 16.28
C ARG A 69 -0.80 9.06 14.79
N HIS A 70 0.18 9.90 14.42
CA HIS A 70 0.66 9.96 13.04
C HIS A 70 1.33 8.63 12.62
N PHE A 71 2.01 7.94 13.54
CA PHE A 71 2.59 6.63 13.27
C PHE A 71 1.51 5.61 12.89
N ILE A 72 0.40 5.56 13.63
CA ILE A 72 -0.72 4.66 13.31
C ILE A 72 -1.40 5.08 12.00
N GLU A 73 -1.63 6.37 11.79
CA GLU A 73 -2.20 6.91 10.56
C GLU A 73 -1.36 6.50 9.34
N ASP A 74 -0.05 6.73 9.39
CA ASP A 74 0.85 6.39 8.30
C ASP A 74 0.89 4.88 8.05
N ALA A 75 0.80 4.05 9.11
CA ALA A 75 0.68 2.59 8.95
C ALA A 75 -0.60 2.20 8.20
N ILE A 76 -1.75 2.81 8.53
CA ILE A 76 -3.01 2.59 7.81
C ILE A 76 -2.91 3.06 6.36
N VAL A 77 -2.29 4.21 6.10
CA VAL A 77 -2.07 4.74 4.75
C VAL A 77 -1.20 3.79 3.91
N ILE A 78 -0.16 3.20 4.51
CA ILE A 78 0.70 2.20 3.87
C ILE A 78 -0.10 0.94 3.51
N LEU A 79 -0.92 0.43 4.43
CA LEU A 79 -1.77 -0.75 4.17
C LEU A 79 -2.78 -0.48 3.04
N LEU A 80 -3.44 0.67 3.07
CA LEU A 80 -4.35 1.08 1.99
C LEU A 80 -3.64 1.24 0.64
N ALA A 81 -2.36 1.60 0.64
CA ALA A 81 -1.61 1.82 -0.60
C ALA A 81 -1.51 0.55 -1.46
N GLY A 82 -1.26 -0.62 -0.85
CA GLY A 82 -1.23 -1.90 -1.56
C GLY A 82 -2.58 -2.23 -2.19
N GLN A 83 -3.66 -2.09 -1.42
CA GLN A 83 -5.04 -2.30 -1.91
C GLN A 83 -5.39 -1.38 -3.09
N ILE A 84 -5.05 -0.09 -2.99
CA ILE A 84 -5.35 0.91 -4.02
C ILE A 84 -4.53 0.65 -5.29
N ALA A 85 -3.25 0.31 -5.16
CA ALA A 85 -2.39 0.00 -6.30
C ALA A 85 -2.93 -1.22 -7.06
N GLU A 86 -3.28 -2.28 -6.34
CA GLU A 86 -3.86 -3.49 -6.93
C GLU A 86 -5.22 -3.20 -7.60
N ALA A 87 -6.10 -2.45 -6.92
CA ALA A 87 -7.39 -2.07 -7.49
C ALA A 87 -7.23 -1.25 -8.78
N HIS A 88 -6.22 -0.37 -8.84
CA HIS A 88 -5.91 0.38 -10.06
C HIS A 88 -5.47 -0.53 -11.20
N TYR A 89 -4.59 -1.50 -10.92
CA TYR A 89 -4.17 -2.50 -11.91
C TYR A 89 -5.35 -3.31 -12.45
N TRP A 90 -6.22 -3.81 -11.57
CA TRP A 90 -7.41 -4.55 -12.01
C TRP A 90 -8.38 -3.70 -12.81
N LYS A 91 -8.51 -2.41 -12.49
CA LYS A 91 -9.34 -1.48 -13.28
C LYS A 91 -8.87 -1.37 -14.73
N GLN A 92 -7.56 -1.43 -14.98
CA GLN A 92 -7.01 -1.41 -16.35
C GLN A 92 -7.33 -2.70 -17.12
N LEU A 93 -7.52 -3.82 -16.41
CA LEU A 93 -7.84 -5.14 -16.96
C LEU A 93 -9.34 -5.48 -16.91
N ALA A 94 -10.18 -4.59 -16.39
CA ALA A 94 -11.62 -4.80 -16.22
C ALA A 94 -12.38 -5.22 -17.50
N PRO A 95 -11.96 -4.83 -18.73
CA PRO A 95 -12.57 -5.36 -19.96
C PRO A 95 -12.37 -6.87 -20.16
N LEU A 96 -11.39 -7.47 -19.49
CA LEU A 96 -10.99 -8.87 -19.64
C LEU A 96 -11.32 -9.70 -18.39
N TYR A 97 -11.11 -9.14 -17.20
CA TYR A 97 -11.19 -9.88 -15.95
C TYR A 97 -11.89 -9.08 -14.84
N ILE A 98 -12.72 -9.77 -14.06
CA ILE A 98 -13.36 -9.24 -12.85
C ILE A 98 -13.04 -10.18 -11.69
N PRO A 99 -11.84 -10.10 -11.10
CA PRO A 99 -11.43 -11.05 -10.07
C PRO A 99 -12.24 -10.87 -8.78
N ARG A 100 -12.35 -11.95 -8.02
CA ARG A 100 -12.61 -11.86 -6.58
C ARG A 100 -11.28 -11.65 -5.87
N ILE A 101 -11.10 -10.49 -5.25
CA ILE A 101 -9.88 -10.12 -4.52
C ILE A 101 -10.07 -10.54 -3.06
N ASP A 102 -9.17 -11.41 -2.56
CA ASP A 102 -9.12 -11.85 -1.15
C ASP A 102 -7.70 -11.65 -0.56
N SER A 103 -6.79 -11.07 -1.34
CA SER A 103 -5.42 -10.71 -0.91
C SER A 103 -5.42 -9.69 0.23
N HIS A 104 -6.47 -8.88 0.37
CA HIS A 104 -6.55 -7.77 1.32
C HIS A 104 -6.89 -8.19 2.75
N ARG A 105 -7.25 -9.45 3.00
CA ARG A 105 -7.77 -9.89 4.30
C ARG A 105 -6.82 -9.62 5.46
N THR A 106 -5.51 -9.78 5.23
CA THR A 106 -4.50 -9.51 6.26
C THR A 106 -4.39 -8.02 6.55
N ASP A 107 -4.34 -7.18 5.50
CA ASP A 107 -4.34 -5.72 5.64
C ASP A 107 -5.60 -5.21 6.34
N ASP A 108 -6.77 -5.75 6.00
CA ASP A 108 -8.04 -5.35 6.61
C ASP A 108 -8.07 -5.67 8.11
N ALA A 109 -7.52 -6.82 8.51
CA ALA A 109 -7.38 -7.19 9.90
C ALA A 109 -6.42 -6.26 10.65
N GLU A 110 -5.29 -5.90 10.03
CA GLU A 110 -4.30 -4.99 10.62
C GLU A 110 -4.83 -3.56 10.70
N ILE A 111 -5.48 -3.04 9.65
CA ILE A 111 -6.19 -1.76 9.66
C ILE A 111 -7.23 -1.75 10.78
N HIS A 112 -7.97 -2.85 10.96
CA HIS A 112 -8.93 -2.96 12.05
C HIS A 112 -8.27 -2.86 13.43
N ALA A 113 -7.16 -3.58 13.63
CA ALA A 113 -6.38 -3.55 14.87
C ALA A 113 -5.82 -2.15 15.15
N LEU A 114 -5.11 -1.55 14.19
CA LEU A 114 -4.53 -0.21 14.27
C LEU A 114 -5.59 0.86 14.59
N ARG A 115 -6.74 0.78 13.92
CA ARG A 115 -7.84 1.73 14.13
C ARG A 115 -8.49 1.58 15.50
N SER A 116 -8.49 0.37 16.07
CA SER A 116 -9.08 0.10 17.39
C SER A 116 -8.35 0.82 18.54
N HIS A 117 -7.10 1.25 18.32
CA HIS A 117 -6.38 2.10 19.25
C HIS A 117 -7.06 3.47 19.42
N PHE A 118 -7.72 4.00 18.39
CA PHE A 118 -8.43 5.26 18.53
C PHE A 118 -9.83 5.02 19.11
N ALA A 119 -10.15 5.72 20.21
CA ALA A 119 -11.50 5.74 20.80
C ALA A 119 -12.47 6.65 20.00
N LEU A 120 -12.64 6.37 18.70
CA LEU A 120 -13.49 7.15 17.79
C LEU A 120 -14.91 6.58 17.73
N GLY A 121 -15.92 7.47 17.71
CA GLY A 121 -17.28 7.08 17.33
C GLY A 121 -17.39 6.71 15.84
N PRO A 122 -18.47 6.02 15.41
CA PRO A 122 -18.60 5.54 14.03
C PRO A 122 -18.41 6.60 12.94
N GLU A 123 -18.94 7.80 13.12
CA GLU A 123 -18.79 8.90 12.15
C GLU A 123 -17.35 9.41 12.07
N GLN A 124 -16.67 9.54 13.21
CA GLN A 124 -15.27 9.95 13.26
C GLN A 124 -14.37 8.89 12.65
N GLN A 125 -14.68 7.62 12.90
CA GLN A 125 -13.97 6.47 12.31
C GLN A 125 -14.12 6.46 10.78
N ALA A 126 -15.34 6.68 10.26
CA ALA A 126 -15.57 6.79 8.83
C ALA A 126 -14.82 7.98 8.21
N MET A 127 -14.80 9.13 8.91
CA MET A 127 -14.06 10.31 8.46
C MET A 127 -12.54 10.09 8.45
N PHE A 128 -12.00 9.43 9.47
CA PHE A 128 -10.59 9.06 9.55
C PHE A 128 -10.18 8.07 8.46
N MET A 129 -11.00 7.04 8.22
CA MET A 129 -10.73 6.10 7.13
C MET A 129 -10.82 6.78 5.76
N GLY A 130 -11.83 7.62 5.53
CA GLY A 130 -11.93 8.41 4.30
C GLY A 130 -10.72 9.31 4.07
N TYR A 131 -10.19 9.90 5.15
CA TYR A 131 -8.94 10.65 5.09
C TYR A 131 -7.74 9.78 4.69
N CYS A 132 -7.53 8.64 5.35
CA CYS A 132 -6.41 7.74 5.06
C CYS A 132 -6.49 7.21 3.62
N THR A 133 -7.69 6.84 3.15
CA THR A 133 -7.93 6.39 1.78
C THR A 133 -7.64 7.48 0.76
N ASP A 134 -8.07 8.73 1.00
CA ASP A 134 -7.79 9.86 0.13
C ASP A 134 -6.28 10.16 0.08
N LYS A 135 -5.61 10.16 1.24
CA LYS A 135 -4.15 10.36 1.34
C LYS A 135 -3.38 9.27 0.58
N ALA A 136 -3.70 7.99 0.80
CA ALA A 136 -3.09 6.88 0.09
C ALA A 136 -3.36 6.95 -1.42
N SER A 137 -4.60 7.24 -1.84
CA SER A 137 -4.99 7.34 -3.24
C SER A 137 -4.22 8.43 -3.97
N ARG A 138 -4.07 9.58 -3.34
CA ARG A 138 -3.34 10.74 -3.88
C ARG A 138 -1.87 10.41 -4.14
N ILE A 139 -1.23 9.65 -3.25
CA ILE A 139 0.15 9.20 -3.43
C ILE A 139 0.21 8.15 -4.54
N VAL A 140 -0.54 7.06 -4.38
CA VAL A 140 -0.45 5.88 -5.25
C VAL A 140 -0.85 6.21 -6.69
N LEU A 141 -1.92 6.97 -6.91
CA LEU A 141 -2.44 7.27 -8.24
C LEU A 141 -1.71 8.43 -8.94
N HIS A 142 -0.72 9.04 -8.30
CA HIS A 142 0.11 10.03 -8.96
C HIS A 142 0.91 9.38 -10.11
N PRO A 143 1.04 10.01 -11.30
CA PRO A 143 1.68 9.39 -12.46
C PRO A 143 3.08 8.83 -12.19
N ASN A 144 3.91 9.60 -11.49
CA ASN A 144 5.26 9.17 -11.11
C ASN A 144 5.26 7.97 -10.15
N ALA A 145 4.31 7.93 -9.22
CA ALA A 145 4.18 6.80 -8.30
C ALA A 145 3.70 5.54 -9.04
N GLN A 146 2.76 5.69 -9.98
CA GLN A 146 2.32 4.59 -10.85
C GLN A 146 3.48 4.03 -11.70
N ALA A 147 4.34 4.90 -12.24
CA ALA A 147 5.51 4.47 -13.01
C ALA A 147 6.51 3.70 -12.11
N ALA A 148 6.78 4.20 -10.91
CA ALA A 148 7.62 3.51 -9.93
C ALA A 148 7.02 2.17 -9.49
N ILE A 149 5.73 2.12 -9.16
CA ILE A 149 5.01 0.89 -8.79
C ILE A 149 5.09 -0.13 -9.92
N ALA A 150 4.88 0.30 -11.17
CA ALA A 150 4.95 -0.59 -12.33
C ALA A 150 6.36 -1.19 -12.49
N GLU A 151 7.41 -0.40 -12.31
CA GLU A 151 8.81 -0.86 -12.38
C GLU A 151 9.15 -1.82 -11.24
N ILE A 152 8.85 -1.45 -9.98
CA ILE A 152 9.05 -2.31 -8.80
C ILE A 152 8.33 -3.65 -8.99
N ALA A 153 7.06 -3.60 -9.41
CA ALA A 153 6.27 -4.80 -9.65
C ALA A 153 6.85 -5.66 -10.78
N THR A 154 7.50 -5.07 -11.80
CA THR A 154 8.16 -5.83 -12.87
C THR A 154 9.37 -6.54 -12.31
N THR A 155 10.22 -5.84 -11.57
CA THR A 155 11.36 -6.45 -10.88
C THR A 155 10.93 -7.59 -9.96
N LEU A 156 9.85 -7.42 -9.17
CA LEU A 156 9.30 -8.47 -8.31
C LEU A 156 8.81 -9.68 -9.09
N VAL A 157 8.15 -9.50 -10.24
CA VAL A 157 7.71 -10.63 -11.08
C VAL A 157 8.91 -11.43 -11.62
N ASP A 158 9.97 -10.73 -12.03
CA ASP A 158 11.14 -11.32 -12.67
C ASP A 158 12.07 -12.02 -11.69
N THR A 159 12.22 -11.47 -10.47
CA THR A 159 13.26 -11.87 -9.51
C THR A 159 12.71 -12.40 -8.19
N LEU A 160 11.38 -12.32 -7.98
CA LEU A 160 10.67 -12.61 -6.72
C LEU A 160 11.08 -11.76 -5.53
N SER A 161 12.03 -10.83 -5.65
CA SER A 161 12.43 -9.97 -4.55
C SER A 161 13.15 -8.71 -5.02
N ILE A 162 13.00 -7.63 -4.27
CA ILE A 162 13.69 -6.37 -4.51
C ILE A 162 14.21 -5.83 -3.18
N GLY A 163 15.49 -5.41 -3.15
CA GLY A 163 16.13 -4.85 -1.96
C GLY A 163 15.99 -3.32 -1.88
N ARG A 164 16.28 -2.77 -0.70
CA ARG A 164 16.21 -1.33 -0.41
C ARG A 164 16.94 -0.45 -1.44
N ALA A 165 18.19 -0.76 -1.78
CA ALA A 165 18.97 0.05 -2.71
C ALA A 165 18.27 0.21 -4.08
N ALA A 166 17.72 -0.88 -4.63
CA ALA A 166 16.99 -0.84 -5.88
C ALA A 166 15.66 -0.07 -5.76
N LEU A 167 14.96 -0.17 -4.63
CA LEU A 167 13.77 0.65 -4.38
C LEU A 167 14.12 2.14 -4.39
N ASP A 168 15.17 2.55 -3.67
CA ASP A 168 15.61 3.95 -3.62
C ASP A 168 15.99 4.48 -5.02
N GLU A 169 16.70 3.68 -5.82
CA GLU A 169 17.05 4.01 -7.20
C GLU A 169 15.81 4.22 -8.09
N ILE A 170 14.81 3.35 -7.97
CA ILE A 170 13.56 3.47 -8.74
C ILE A 170 12.79 4.74 -8.32
N LEU A 171 12.66 4.99 -7.01
CA LEU A 171 11.97 6.19 -6.50
C LEU A 171 12.66 7.47 -6.99
N ALA A 172 14.00 7.52 -6.95
CA ALA A 172 14.77 8.64 -7.45
C ALA A 172 14.58 8.85 -8.97
N ARG A 173 14.59 7.77 -9.75
CA ARG A 173 14.43 7.81 -11.21
C ARG A 173 13.07 8.33 -11.65
N HIS A 174 12.01 7.96 -10.93
CA HIS A 174 10.65 8.44 -11.19
C HIS A 174 10.33 9.75 -10.46
N GLU A 175 11.31 10.36 -9.80
CA GLU A 175 11.14 11.63 -9.07
C GLU A 175 10.02 11.59 -8.02
N VAL A 176 9.85 10.46 -7.34
CA VAL A 176 8.86 10.29 -6.28
C VAL A 176 9.47 10.80 -4.97
N ALA A 177 9.14 12.03 -4.58
CA ALA A 177 9.66 12.66 -3.35
C ALA A 177 8.57 13.32 -2.50
N GLU A 178 8.71 13.17 -1.18
CA GLU A 178 7.94 13.84 -0.13
C GLU A 178 8.11 15.37 -0.28
N GLY A 179 7.12 16.06 -0.86
CA GLY A 179 7.15 17.51 -1.08
C GLY A 179 6.90 17.96 -2.52
N ARG A 180 7.01 17.05 -3.51
CA ARG A 180 6.54 17.32 -4.89
C ARG A 180 5.05 17.01 -5.06
N LEU A 181 4.52 16.16 -4.19
CA LEU A 181 3.10 15.82 -4.13
C LEU A 181 2.35 16.85 -3.27
N LYS A 182 1.85 17.92 -3.90
CA LYS A 182 1.06 18.95 -3.21
C LYS A 182 -0.40 18.57 -3.21
N PHE A 183 -0.97 18.38 -2.02
CA PHE A 183 -2.37 18.05 -1.87
C PHE A 183 -3.11 19.08 -1.01
N ALA A 184 -4.38 19.34 -1.34
CA ALA A 184 -5.24 20.19 -0.52
C ALA A 184 -5.50 19.51 0.84
N ARG A 185 -5.44 20.27 1.95
CA ARG A 185 -5.62 19.72 3.30
C ARG A 185 -7.01 19.11 3.48
N HIS A 186 -7.07 17.89 4.01
CA HIS A 186 -8.32 17.20 4.28
C HIS A 186 -8.98 17.76 5.57
N PRO A 187 -10.32 17.81 5.69
CA PRO A 187 -11.00 18.31 6.90
C PRO A 187 -10.59 17.61 8.20
N TRP A 188 -10.18 16.35 8.14
CA TRP A 188 -9.65 15.60 9.28
C TRP A 188 -8.37 16.23 9.85
N GLU A 189 -7.45 16.69 9.01
CA GLU A 189 -6.17 17.31 9.41
C GLU A 189 -6.34 18.59 10.25
N ARG A 190 -7.55 19.18 10.26
CA ARG A 190 -7.87 20.37 11.05
C ARG A 190 -8.39 20.04 12.45
N ARG A 191 -8.68 18.76 12.73
CA ARG A 191 -9.30 18.29 13.98
C ARG A 191 -8.31 17.59 14.94
N VAL A 192 -7.08 17.31 14.48
CA VAL A 192 -6.01 16.62 15.20
C VAL A 192 -4.83 17.52 15.54
#